data_AF-A0A2M8D0L2-F1
#
_entry.id   AF-A0A2M8D0L2-F1
#
_cell.length_a   1.000
_cell.length_b   1.000
_cell.length_c   1.000
_cell.angle_alpha   90.00
_cell.angle_beta   90.00
_cell.angle_gamma   90.00
#
_symmetry.space_group_name_H-M   'P 1'
#
loop_
_entity.id
_entity.type
_entity.pdbx_description
1 polymer ?
#
loop_
_entity_poly.entity_id
_entity_poly.type
_entity_poly.pdbx_seq_one_letter_code
_entity_poly.pdbx_strand_id
1 'polypeptide(L)'
;MNKKYSGSGSGIIICLILAYILVFGILSAILIGDENAVNDESPADKVRLHGVNVDGEAYFIDIRNKKTGTALLQEDPEGVLIILDLKNLLPGEHTIHIHESGNCTPAGVDDRTKDFFENAGSYLNHDNHEQGV
;
A
#
# COMPACT_ATOMS: atom_id res chain seq x y z
N MET A 1 37.06 -21.77 -61.96
CA MET A 1 37.13 -20.48 -61.24
C MET A 1 36.37 -20.63 -59.93
N ASN A 2 37.04 -20.92 -58.82
CA ASN A 2 36.40 -21.05 -57.50
C ASN A 2 36.94 -19.94 -56.59
N LYS A 3 36.15 -18.88 -56.37
CA LYS A 3 36.47 -17.84 -55.38
C LYS A 3 36.24 -18.41 -53.99
N LYS A 4 37.32 -18.62 -53.22
CA LYS A 4 37.26 -18.88 -51.79
C LYS A 4 36.76 -17.62 -51.09
N TYR A 5 35.54 -17.65 -50.58
CA TYR A 5 35.07 -16.65 -49.61
C TYR A 5 35.76 -16.94 -48.28
N SER A 6 36.80 -16.17 -47.98
CA SER A 6 37.42 -16.11 -46.64
C SER A 6 36.57 -15.20 -45.77
N GLY A 7 35.55 -15.79 -45.12
CA GLY A 7 34.72 -15.09 -44.14
C GLY A 7 35.48 -14.95 -42.82
N SER A 8 35.91 -13.73 -42.50
CA SER A 8 36.52 -13.38 -41.22
C SER A 8 35.48 -13.56 -40.10
N GLY A 9 35.61 -14.65 -39.33
CA GLY A 9 34.68 -15.00 -38.25
C GLY A 9 34.51 -13.91 -37.18
N SER A 10 35.43 -12.95 -37.11
CA SER A 10 35.36 -11.80 -36.22
C SER A 10 34.17 -10.87 -36.49
N GLY A 11 33.73 -10.74 -37.76
CA GLY A 11 32.58 -9.89 -38.09
C GLY A 11 31.25 -10.47 -37.61
N ILE A 12 31.12 -11.80 -37.63
CA ILE A 12 29.93 -12.51 -37.17
C ILE A 12 29.82 -12.41 -35.65
N ILE A 13 30.94 -12.57 -34.93
CA ILE A 13 30.97 -12.45 -33.47
C ILE A 13 30.58 -11.04 -33.02
N ILE A 14 31.10 -10.00 -33.69
CA ILE A 14 30.74 -8.61 -33.39
C ILE A 14 29.25 -8.36 -33.63
N CYS A 15 28.68 -8.85 -34.74
CA CYS A 15 27.24 -8.74 -35.01
C CYS A 15 26.39 -9.45 -33.94
N LEU A 16 26.81 -10.62 -33.46
CA LEU A 16 26.07 -11.36 -32.43
C LEU A 16 26.13 -10.67 -31.07
N ILE A 17 27.27 -10.08 -30.69
CA ILE A 17 27.41 -9.31 -29.45
C ILE A 17 26.55 -8.05 -29.50
N LEU A 18 26.56 -7.32 -30.62
CA LEU A 18 25.74 -6.12 -30.78
C LEU A 18 24.23 -6.46 -30.77
N ALA A 19 23.82 -7.55 -31.43
CA ALA A 19 22.45 -8.03 -31.39
C ALA A 19 22.02 -8.44 -29.96
N TYR A 20 22.90 -9.10 -29.21
CA TYR A 20 22.65 -9.48 -27.82
C TYR A 20 22.47 -8.26 -26.92
N ILE A 21 23.35 -7.25 -27.02
CA ILE A 21 23.25 -6.02 -26.23
C ILE A 21 21.97 -5.25 -26.54
N LEU A 22 21.56 -5.19 -27.81
CA LEU A 22 20.30 -4.54 -28.19
C LEU A 22 19.10 -5.30 -27.64
N VAL A 23 19.02 -6.62 -27.78
CA VAL A 23 17.88 -7.41 -27.31
C VAL A 23 17.79 -7.44 -25.78
N PHE A 24 18.91 -7.66 -25.08
CA PHE A 24 18.93 -7.74 -23.61
C PHE A 24 18.86 -6.37 -22.95
N GLY A 25 19.44 -5.32 -23.55
CA GLY A 25 19.35 -3.95 -23.03
C GLY A 25 17.92 -3.39 -23.12
N ILE A 26 17.19 -3.73 -24.19
CA ILE A 26 15.77 -3.36 -24.32
C ILE A 26 14.92 -4.19 -23.35
N LEU A 27 15.20 -5.47 -23.16
CA LEU A 27 14.48 -6.32 -22.19
C LEU A 27 14.67 -5.85 -20.74
N SER A 28 15.89 -5.41 -20.37
CA SER A 28 16.13 -4.82 -19.04
C SER A 28 15.38 -3.50 -18.85
N ALA A 29 15.22 -2.69 -19.90
CA ALA A 29 14.44 -1.45 -19.83
C ALA A 29 12.92 -1.69 -19.72
N ILE A 30 12.42 -2.88 -20.08
CA ILE A 30 11.02 -3.26 -19.92
C ILE A 30 10.75 -3.86 -18.52
N LEU A 31 11.74 -4.55 -17.93
CA LEU A 31 11.62 -5.15 -16.59
C LEU A 31 11.97 -4.19 -15.45
N ILE A 32 12.72 -3.13 -15.73
CA ILE A 32 12.73 -1.93 -14.89
C ILE A 32 11.48 -1.14 -15.31
N GLY A 33 10.31 -1.69 -14.94
CA GLY A 33 9.08 -0.91 -14.95
C GLY A 33 9.34 0.36 -14.16
N ASP A 34 8.82 1.47 -14.68
CA ASP A 34 8.88 2.79 -14.06
C ASP A 34 8.43 2.73 -12.59
N GLU A 35 9.39 2.54 -11.68
CA GLU A 35 9.15 2.60 -10.24
C GLU A 35 8.97 4.06 -9.77
N ASN A 36 8.87 5.01 -10.71
CA ASN A 36 8.81 6.43 -10.41
C ASN A 36 7.79 7.18 -11.28
N ALA A 37 6.50 6.85 -11.18
CA ALA A 37 5.43 7.85 -11.24
C ALA A 37 4.05 7.28 -10.90
N VAL A 38 3.81 6.94 -9.64
CA VAL A 38 2.52 7.24 -9.02
C VAL A 38 2.81 7.82 -7.63
N ASN A 39 3.33 9.05 -7.62
CA ASN A 39 2.87 9.99 -6.60
C ASN A 39 1.43 10.33 -6.95
N ASP A 40 0.51 9.37 -6.78
CA ASP A 40 -0.89 9.67 -6.52
C ASP A 40 -0.97 10.03 -5.04
N GLU A 41 -0.23 11.07 -4.66
CA GLU A 41 -0.91 12.16 -4.00
C GLU A 41 -1.86 12.75 -5.07
N SER A 42 -2.93 12.02 -5.41
CA SER A 42 -4.24 12.66 -5.42
C SER A 42 -4.16 13.52 -4.19
N PRO A 43 -4.25 14.85 -4.29
CA PRO A 43 -4.44 15.64 -3.11
C PRO A 43 -5.58 14.92 -2.44
N ALA A 44 -5.32 14.24 -1.31
CA ALA A 44 -6.37 13.77 -0.46
C ALA A 44 -7.22 15.00 -0.37
N ASP A 45 -8.41 14.92 -0.97
CA ASP A 45 -9.35 15.99 -1.04
C ASP A 45 -9.27 16.57 0.35
N LYS A 46 -8.60 17.73 0.47
CA LYS A 46 -8.64 18.47 1.71
C LYS A 46 -10.06 18.95 1.61
N VAL A 47 -10.99 18.07 2.01
CA VAL A 47 -12.22 18.45 2.63
C VAL A 47 -11.69 19.36 3.71
N ARG A 48 -11.64 20.65 3.37
CA ARG A 48 -11.47 21.71 4.32
C ARG A 48 -12.79 21.61 5.05
N LEU A 49 -12.84 20.69 6.02
CA LEU A 49 -13.82 20.66 7.08
C LEU A 49 -13.63 22.01 7.77
N HIS A 50 -14.19 23.05 7.16
CA HIS A 50 -14.05 24.41 7.63
C HIS A 50 -14.73 24.41 8.99
N GLY A 51 -13.92 24.48 10.05
CA GLY A 51 -14.39 24.42 11.43
C GLY A 51 -14.05 23.16 12.22
N VAL A 52 -13.32 22.19 11.65
CA VAL A 52 -12.76 21.05 12.41
C VAL A 52 -11.31 21.35 12.76
N ASN A 53 -11.00 21.36 14.05
CA ASN A 53 -9.62 21.39 14.54
C ASN A 53 -9.15 19.94 14.63
N VAL A 54 -8.07 19.58 13.96
CA VAL A 54 -7.58 18.21 13.96
C VAL A 54 -6.49 18.09 15.01
N ASP A 55 -6.77 17.33 16.06
CA ASP A 55 -5.85 17.06 17.18
C ASP A 55 -5.11 15.73 17.01
N GLY A 56 -5.66 14.82 16.19
CA GLY A 56 -5.03 13.57 15.79
C GLY A 56 -5.46 13.09 14.41
N GLU A 57 -4.61 12.30 13.77
CA GLU A 57 -4.88 11.67 12.48
C GLU A 57 -4.40 10.22 12.50
N ALA A 58 -5.20 9.31 11.95
CA ALA A 58 -4.85 7.92 11.73
C ALA A 58 -5.25 7.48 10.32
N TYR A 59 -4.60 6.44 9.81
CA TYR A 59 -4.90 5.87 8.49
C TYR A 59 -5.43 4.45 8.62
N PHE A 60 -6.41 4.12 7.80
CA PHE A 60 -6.81 2.73 7.59
C PHE A 60 -5.95 2.12 6.49
N ILE A 61 -5.53 0.88 6.71
CA ILE A 61 -4.79 0.07 5.74
C ILE A 61 -5.49 -1.27 5.51
N ASP A 62 -5.34 -1.83 4.31
CA ASP A 62 -5.71 -3.22 4.05
C ASP A 62 -4.59 -4.20 4.48
N ILE A 63 -4.86 -5.50 4.39
CA ILE A 63 -3.90 -6.57 4.73
C ILE A 63 -2.63 -6.57 3.87
N ARG A 64 -2.60 -5.78 2.78
CA ARG A 64 -1.42 -5.58 1.92
C ARG A 64 -0.71 -4.27 2.24
N ASN A 65 -1.04 -3.65 3.38
CA ASN A 65 -0.51 -2.38 3.84
C ASN A 65 -0.84 -1.19 2.91
N LYS A 66 -1.92 -1.29 2.12
CA LYS A 66 -2.37 -0.19 1.26
C LYS A 66 -3.35 0.71 2.01
N LYS A 67 -3.14 2.02 1.99
CA LYS A 67 -4.06 3.01 2.58
C LYS A 67 -5.46 2.93 1.95
N THR A 68 -6.47 2.71 2.79
CA THR A 68 -7.89 2.61 2.43
C THR A 68 -8.73 3.75 3.00
N GLY A 69 -8.17 4.62 3.83
CA GLY A 69 -8.89 5.77 4.35
C GLY A 69 -8.15 6.53 5.45
N THR A 70 -8.85 7.46 6.07
CA THR A 70 -8.35 8.35 7.13
C THR A 70 -9.38 8.46 8.26
N ALA A 71 -8.90 8.51 9.50
CA ALA A 71 -9.64 8.98 10.67
C ALA A 71 -9.02 10.29 11.16
N LEU A 72 -9.83 11.33 11.27
CA LEU A 72 -9.46 12.57 11.95
C LEU A 72 -10.08 12.57 13.34
N LEU A 73 -9.26 12.89 14.34
CA LEU A 73 -9.64 12.97 15.74
C LEU A 73 -9.61 14.44 16.15
N GLN A 74 -10.69 14.87 16.81
CA GLN A 74 -10.80 16.19 17.41
C GLN A 74 -11.23 16.02 18.87
N GLU A 75 -10.57 16.74 19.77
CA GLU A 75 -11.01 16.85 21.17
C GLU A 75 -12.35 17.60 21.22
N ASP A 76 -13.31 17.04 21.96
CA ASP A 76 -14.61 17.63 22.21
C ASP A 76 -14.87 17.66 23.73
N PRO A 77 -15.58 18.66 24.28
CA PRO A 77 -15.88 18.70 25.72
C PRO A 77 -16.51 17.43 26.29
N GLU A 78 -17.20 16.63 25.47
CA GLU A 78 -17.84 15.37 25.89
C GLU A 78 -17.06 14.10 25.48
N GLY A 79 -15.94 14.23 24.76
CA GLY A 79 -15.14 13.08 24.33
C GLY A 79 -14.23 13.36 23.14
N VAL A 80 -14.21 12.42 22.19
CA VAL A 80 -13.42 12.55 20.95
C VAL A 80 -14.34 12.40 19.75
N LEU A 81 -14.37 13.41 18.90
CA LEU A 81 -15.04 13.34 17.60
C LEU A 81 -14.12 12.62 16.61
N ILE A 82 -14.63 11.54 16.01
CA ILE A 82 -13.91 10.77 14.98
C ILE A 82 -14.63 10.96 13.65
N ILE A 83 -13.91 11.51 12.67
CA ILE A 83 -14.41 11.75 11.32
C ILE A 83 -13.70 10.79 10.37
N LEU A 84 -14.48 9.99 9.65
CA LEU A 84 -13.98 8.90 8.82
C LEU A 84 -14.21 9.16 7.35
N ASP A 85 -13.17 8.95 6.55
CA ASP A 85 -13.24 8.87 5.10
C ASP A 85 -12.63 7.53 4.67
N LEU A 86 -13.48 6.58 4.28
CA LEU A 86 -13.12 5.20 3.95
C LEU A 86 -13.56 4.86 2.53
N LYS A 87 -12.69 4.16 1.80
CA LYS A 87 -12.97 3.69 0.44
C LYS A 87 -12.69 2.19 0.30
N ASN A 88 -13.26 1.61 -0.76
CA ASN A 88 -13.08 0.19 -1.13
C ASN A 88 -13.62 -0.81 -0.09
N LEU A 89 -14.63 -0.42 0.69
CA LEU A 89 -15.38 -1.33 1.54
C LEU A 89 -16.45 -2.05 0.72
N LEU A 90 -16.72 -3.32 1.08
CA LEU A 90 -17.87 -4.02 0.53
C LEU A 90 -19.17 -3.33 0.99
N PRO A 91 -20.22 -3.31 0.16
CA PRO A 91 -21.52 -2.80 0.61
C PRO A 91 -22.04 -3.60 1.81
N GLY A 92 -22.53 -2.90 2.83
CA GLY A 92 -23.07 -3.50 4.05
C GLY A 92 -22.71 -2.71 5.29
N GLU A 93 -23.11 -3.24 6.44
CA GLU A 93 -22.76 -2.72 7.77
C GLU A 93 -21.29 -3.02 8.08
N HIS A 94 -20.61 -2.03 8.69
CA HIS A 94 -19.23 -2.16 9.17
C HIS A 94 -19.15 -1.62 10.59
N THR A 95 -18.68 -2.44 11.53
CA THR A 95 -18.45 -2.01 12.91
C THR A 95 -17.08 -1.38 13.04
N ILE A 96 -16.97 -0.37 13.91
CA ILE A 96 -15.72 0.31 14.21
C ILE A 96 -15.42 0.15 15.70
N HIS A 97 -14.17 -0.14 15.99
CA HIS A 97 -13.64 -0.20 17.34
C HIS A 97 -12.22 0.38 17.38
N ILE A 98 -11.82 0.86 18.54
CA ILE A 98 -10.46 1.34 18.80
C ILE A 98 -9.70 0.17 19.42
N HIS A 99 -8.49 -0.09 18.95
CA HIS A 99 -7.61 -1.12 19.49
C HIS A 99 -6.75 -0.57 20.62
N GLU A 100 -6.34 -1.43 21.55
CA GLU A 100 -5.48 -1.02 22.68
C GLU A 100 -4.04 -0.66 22.26
N SER A 101 -3.59 -1.17 21.11
CA SER A 101 -2.27 -0.92 20.54
C SER A 101 -2.38 -0.33 19.13
N GLY A 102 -1.61 0.72 18.85
CA GLY A 102 -1.51 1.33 17.52
C GLY A 102 -0.65 0.55 16.51
N ASN A 103 -0.27 -0.70 16.81
CA ASN A 103 0.53 -1.51 15.90
C ASN A 103 -0.33 -2.18 14.82
N CYS A 104 -0.48 -1.49 13.70
CA CYS A 104 -1.24 -1.97 12.54
C CYS A 104 -0.41 -2.85 11.58
N THR A 105 0.78 -3.33 11.96
CA THR A 105 1.59 -4.16 11.06
C THR A 105 0.82 -5.45 10.74
N PRO A 106 0.52 -5.74 9.45
CA PRO A 106 -0.18 -6.96 9.10
C PRO A 106 0.60 -8.18 9.57
N ALA A 107 -0.03 -8.97 10.45
CA ALA A 107 0.52 -10.19 11.01
C ALA A 107 -0.64 -11.15 11.29
N GLY A 108 -0.43 -12.44 11.02
CA GLY A 108 -1.47 -13.44 11.15
C GLY A 108 -1.60 -14.29 9.89
N VAL A 109 -2.48 -15.29 9.97
CA VAL A 109 -2.83 -16.20 8.87
C VAL A 109 -4.35 -16.26 8.86
N ASP A 110 -4.96 -16.14 7.68
CA ASP A 110 -6.39 -16.37 7.50
C ASP A 110 -6.72 -17.84 7.73
N ASP A 111 -6.83 -18.24 8.99
CA ASP A 111 -7.26 -19.59 9.37
C ASP A 111 -8.54 -19.59 10.23
N ARG A 112 -9.20 -18.43 10.32
CA ARG A 112 -10.37 -18.16 11.20
C ARG A 112 -10.08 -18.17 12.70
N THR A 113 -8.83 -18.34 13.11
CA THR A 113 -8.40 -18.27 14.52
C THR A 113 -7.42 -17.13 14.81
N LYS A 114 -6.82 -16.52 13.78
CA LYS A 114 -5.96 -15.33 13.89
C LYS A 114 -6.39 -14.22 12.93
N ASP A 115 -6.47 -13.00 13.44
CA ASP A 115 -6.74 -11.78 12.68
C ASP A 115 -5.45 -11.33 11.98
N PHE A 116 -5.58 -10.70 10.80
CA PHE A 116 -4.47 -10.09 10.06
C PHE A 116 -3.85 -8.89 10.77
N PHE A 117 -4.48 -8.38 11.84
CA PHE A 117 -3.98 -7.28 12.64
C PHE A 117 -3.84 -7.64 14.12
N GLU A 118 -3.46 -8.90 14.43
CA GLU A 118 -3.36 -9.39 15.82
C GLU A 118 -2.45 -8.55 16.74
N ASN A 119 -1.49 -7.81 16.18
CA ASN A 119 -0.57 -6.94 16.92
C ASN A 119 -1.23 -5.68 17.51
N ALA A 120 -2.41 -5.31 16.99
CA ALA A 120 -3.20 -4.21 17.53
C ALA A 120 -3.89 -4.60 18.86
N GLY A 121 -3.92 -5.89 19.19
CA GLY A 121 -4.45 -6.40 20.44
C GLY A 121 -5.97 -6.51 20.41
N SER A 122 -6.60 -6.38 21.58
CA SER A 122 -8.05 -6.38 21.69
C SER A 122 -8.64 -4.96 21.60
N TYR A 123 -9.93 -4.83 21.93
CA TYR A 123 -10.61 -3.55 22.06
C TYR A 123 -9.97 -2.69 23.16
N LEU A 124 -9.77 -1.41 22.88
CA LEU A 124 -9.37 -0.43 23.89
C LEU A 124 -10.43 -0.41 24.98
N ASN A 125 -10.02 -0.83 26.17
CA ASN A 125 -10.90 -0.95 27.32
C ASN A 125 -10.20 -0.38 28.55
N HIS A 126 -10.18 0.95 28.65
CA HIS A 126 -9.48 1.64 29.73
C HIS A 126 -10.00 1.24 31.12
N ASP A 127 -11.31 0.97 31.22
CA ASP A 127 -12.02 0.79 32.50
C ASP A 127 -12.49 -0.65 32.75
N ASN A 128 -12.03 -1.63 31.95
CA ASN A 128 -12.42 -3.05 32.03
C ASN A 128 -13.93 -3.31 31.93
N HIS A 129 -14.64 -2.56 31.10
CA HIS A 129 -16.05 -2.81 30.80
C HIS A 129 -16.24 -4.08 29.93
N GLU A 130 -17.37 -4.75 30.08
CA GLU A 130 -17.74 -5.84 29.17
C GLU A 130 -17.98 -5.30 27.76
N GLN A 131 -17.66 -6.10 26.73
CA GLN A 131 -17.82 -5.69 25.33
C GLN A 131 -19.31 -5.52 25.00
N GLY A 132 -19.68 -4.37 24.44
CA GLY A 132 -21.00 -4.17 23.84
C GLY A 132 -21.15 -5.04 22.58
N VAL A 133 -22.27 -5.76 22.50
CA VAL A 133 -22.61 -6.68 21.39
C VAL A 133 -23.13 -5.92 20.19
#